data_AF-A0A9P0AJ72-F1
#
_entry.id   AF-A0A9P0AJ72-F1
#
_cell.length_a   1.000
_cell.length_b   1.000
_cell.length_c   1.000
_cell.angle_alpha   90.00
_cell.angle_beta   90.00
_cell.angle_gamma   90.00
#
_symmetry.space_group_name_H-M   'P 1'
#
loop_
_entity.id
_entity.type
_entity.pdbx_description
1 polymer ?
#
loop_
_entity_poly.entity_id
_entity_poly.type
_entity_poly.pdbx_seq_one_letter_code
_entity_poly.pdbx_strand_id
1 'polypeptide(L)'
;MIWSVDQDSADSSLLDTVFETGCSVGAGGGRYKCNPLDGEKRWWTWDEDKKNAGMCGKTAPLYKGFYPVCDPEAPGLSCCGPHGYCGGGEEFCACEGCVDYAAHPEKLVEEPVKPTGPVRWHVGYEIAAVDQPRCGPKAPKLPDGTVPICNPDSRSSCCSAAGFCGSGDAYCRCDGCVSYEKPGALGEKLWYTWDDGVLAARCGPSVPRINGRVPICNPNDPGYHCCSSAGYCGASPEHCACEGCVDYTKRR
;
A
#
# COMPACT_ATOMS: atom_id res chain seq x y z
N MET A 1 -11.47 23.76 -28.18
CA MET A 1 -12.45 23.34 -27.16
C MET A 1 -13.28 22.24 -27.79
N ILE A 2 -13.17 21.02 -27.26
CA ILE A 2 -14.05 19.90 -27.65
C ILE A 2 -15.21 19.95 -26.65
N TRP A 3 -16.44 20.10 -27.15
CA TRP A 3 -17.62 20.36 -26.32
C TRP A 3 -18.37 19.11 -25.87
N SER A 4 -18.10 17.94 -26.48
CA SER A 4 -18.51 16.63 -25.98
C SER A 4 -17.89 15.52 -26.84
N VAL A 5 -17.39 14.46 -26.22
CA VAL A 5 -17.01 13.21 -26.90
C VAL A 5 -18.24 12.43 -27.39
N ASP A 6 -19.41 12.72 -26.82
CA ASP A 6 -20.71 12.09 -27.16
C ASP A 6 -21.23 12.44 -28.58
N GLN A 7 -20.54 13.30 -29.32
CA GLN A 7 -20.82 13.60 -30.73
C GLN A 7 -19.88 12.88 -31.69
N ASP A 8 -19.08 11.93 -31.21
CA ASP A 8 -18.24 11.15 -32.09
C ASP A 8 -19.09 10.30 -33.04
N SER A 9 -18.56 10.18 -34.24
CA SER A 9 -18.98 9.22 -35.25
C SER A 9 -19.04 7.79 -34.70
N ALA A 10 -19.88 6.94 -35.29
CA ALA A 10 -20.05 5.55 -34.84
C ALA A 10 -18.78 4.69 -34.97
N ASP A 11 -17.81 5.16 -35.76
CA ASP A 11 -16.47 4.60 -35.95
C ASP A 11 -15.41 5.24 -35.05
N SER A 12 -15.80 6.08 -34.08
CA SER A 12 -14.90 6.69 -33.08
C SER A 12 -13.76 7.54 -33.69
N SER A 13 -13.93 8.04 -34.91
CA SER A 13 -12.88 8.75 -35.64
C SER A 13 -12.35 10.00 -34.93
N LEU A 14 -13.17 10.68 -34.13
CA LEU A 14 -12.77 11.86 -33.38
C LEU A 14 -11.95 11.48 -32.14
N LEU A 15 -12.36 10.44 -31.41
CA LEU A 15 -11.62 9.82 -30.32
C LEU A 15 -10.27 9.31 -30.80
N ASP A 16 -10.25 8.53 -31.89
CA ASP A 16 -9.02 7.98 -32.46
C ASP A 16 -8.06 9.09 -32.87
N THR A 17 -8.56 10.15 -33.53
CA THR A 17 -7.74 11.31 -33.89
C THR A 17 -7.18 12.01 -32.65
N VAL A 18 -7.97 12.18 -31.58
CA VAL A 18 -7.52 12.82 -30.32
C VAL A 18 -6.50 11.96 -29.60
N PHE A 19 -6.66 10.64 -29.56
CA PHE A 19 -5.67 9.72 -28.98
C PHE A 19 -4.39 9.69 -29.80
N GLU A 20 -4.48 9.59 -31.13
CA GLU A 20 -3.31 9.57 -32.02
C GLU A 20 -2.54 10.90 -32.01
N THR A 21 -3.23 12.04 -31.90
CA THR A 21 -2.58 13.37 -31.96
C THR A 21 -2.25 13.96 -30.58
N GLY A 22 -3.00 13.59 -29.54
CA GLY A 22 -2.84 14.10 -28.18
C GLY A 22 -2.02 13.21 -27.26
N CYS A 23 -1.98 11.89 -27.52
CA CYS A 23 -1.28 10.91 -26.68
C CYS A 23 -0.09 10.22 -27.37
N SER A 24 0.30 10.68 -28.56
CA SER A 24 1.51 10.19 -29.21
C SER A 24 2.78 10.60 -28.46
N VAL A 25 3.59 9.60 -28.15
CA VAL A 25 4.86 9.73 -27.43
C VAL A 25 5.79 10.69 -28.19
N GLY A 26 5.85 11.95 -27.75
CA GLY A 26 6.96 12.85 -28.12
C GLY A 26 6.63 14.22 -28.74
N ALA A 27 5.38 14.66 -28.86
CA ALA A 27 5.11 15.98 -29.46
C ALA A 27 4.40 16.96 -28.49
N GLY A 28 5.21 17.72 -27.74
CA GLY A 28 4.92 19.11 -27.38
C GLY A 28 3.67 19.41 -26.56
N GLY A 29 3.84 19.54 -25.23
CA GLY A 29 3.20 20.61 -24.46
C GLY A 29 1.67 20.71 -24.47
N GLY A 30 0.96 19.59 -24.61
CA GLY A 30 -0.48 19.52 -24.34
C GLY A 30 -0.78 19.70 -22.85
N ARG A 31 -1.92 20.33 -22.51
CA ARG A 31 -2.44 20.47 -21.13
C ARG A 31 -2.96 19.15 -20.52
N TYR A 32 -2.90 18.06 -21.28
CA TYR A 32 -3.50 16.76 -20.97
C TYR A 32 -2.38 15.72 -20.77
N LYS A 33 -2.47 14.94 -19.69
CA LYS A 33 -1.62 13.77 -19.46
C LYS A 33 -2.43 12.54 -19.83
N CYS A 34 -1.92 11.72 -20.73
CA CYS A 34 -2.61 10.52 -21.18
C CYS A 34 -2.42 9.38 -20.17
N ASN A 35 -3.40 8.47 -20.12
CA ASN A 35 -3.28 7.25 -19.36
C ASN A 35 -2.10 6.42 -19.92
N PRO A 36 -1.08 6.10 -19.10
CA PRO A 36 0.12 5.42 -19.58
C PRO A 36 -0.07 3.90 -19.68
N LEU A 37 -1.24 3.38 -19.31
CA LEU A 37 -1.58 1.98 -19.46
C LEU A 37 -2.05 1.74 -20.90
N ASP A 38 -1.18 1.15 -21.72
CA ASP A 38 -1.43 0.76 -23.11
C ASP A 38 -2.47 -0.37 -23.20
N GLY A 39 -3.75 -0.04 -22.97
CA GLY A 39 -4.87 -0.98 -22.96
C GLY A 39 -4.98 -1.86 -21.70
N GLU A 40 -4.04 -1.77 -20.76
CA GLU A 40 -4.07 -2.53 -19.50
C GLU A 40 -4.99 -1.87 -18.46
N LYS A 41 -6.20 -2.39 -18.26
CA LYS A 41 -7.07 -1.91 -17.17
C LYS A 41 -6.73 -2.56 -15.83
N ARG A 42 -6.77 -1.76 -14.74
CA ARG A 42 -6.46 -2.17 -13.35
C ARG A 42 -7.56 -1.85 -12.33
N TRP A 43 -8.79 -1.65 -12.79
CA TRP A 43 -9.96 -1.30 -11.98
C TRP A 43 -11.24 -1.93 -12.52
N TRP A 44 -12.27 -1.96 -11.69
CA TRP A 44 -13.62 -2.39 -12.06
C TRP A 44 -14.39 -1.23 -12.70
N THR A 45 -15.10 -1.51 -13.80
CA THR A 45 -16.10 -0.58 -14.35
C THR A 45 -17.50 -0.98 -13.90
N TRP A 46 -18.43 -0.02 -13.95
CA TRP A 46 -19.83 -0.25 -13.56
C TRP A 46 -20.51 -1.34 -14.39
N ASP A 47 -20.19 -1.42 -15.69
CA ASP A 47 -20.78 -2.41 -16.59
C ASP A 47 -20.24 -3.82 -16.37
N GLU A 48 -19.02 -3.95 -15.85
CA GLU A 48 -18.40 -5.25 -15.53
C GLU A 48 -18.85 -5.78 -14.17
N ASP A 49 -18.77 -4.93 -13.15
CA ASP A 49 -19.08 -5.32 -11.77
C ASP A 49 -19.57 -4.11 -10.97
N LYS A 50 -20.90 -3.94 -10.93
CA LYS A 50 -21.55 -2.85 -10.19
C LYS A 50 -21.21 -2.81 -8.70
N LYS A 51 -20.84 -3.95 -8.12
CA LYS A 51 -20.56 -4.06 -6.69
C LYS A 51 -19.14 -3.60 -6.39
N ASN A 52 -18.17 -3.90 -7.26
CA ASN A 52 -16.76 -3.56 -7.07
C ASN A 52 -16.33 -2.28 -7.81
N ALA A 53 -17.18 -1.75 -8.70
CA ALA A 53 -16.95 -0.51 -9.42
C ALA A 53 -16.65 0.65 -8.47
N GLY A 54 -15.56 1.36 -8.75
CA GLY A 54 -15.09 2.48 -7.93
C GLY A 54 -14.42 2.06 -6.62
N MET A 55 -14.20 0.77 -6.34
CA MET A 55 -13.37 0.34 -5.22
C MET A 55 -11.88 0.36 -5.60
N CYS A 56 -11.02 0.78 -4.68
CA CYS A 56 -9.59 0.91 -4.90
C CYS A 56 -8.76 0.54 -3.66
N GLY A 57 -7.46 0.37 -3.86
CA GLY A 57 -6.50 0.20 -2.79
C GLY A 57 -6.65 -1.12 -2.04
N LYS A 58 -6.25 -1.11 -0.77
CA LYS A 58 -5.97 -2.32 0.00
C LYS A 58 -7.19 -2.88 0.74
N THR A 59 -8.29 -2.15 0.77
CA THR A 59 -9.57 -2.59 1.35
C THR A 59 -10.52 -3.16 0.28
N ALA A 60 -10.22 -2.91 -1.00
CA ALA A 60 -11.01 -3.40 -2.12
C ALA A 60 -10.78 -4.89 -2.41
N PRO A 61 -11.78 -5.58 -3.00
CA PRO A 61 -11.58 -6.87 -3.65
C PRO A 61 -10.50 -6.77 -4.73
N LEU A 62 -9.70 -7.83 -4.86
CA LEU A 62 -8.60 -7.84 -5.82
C LEU A 62 -9.12 -7.81 -7.26
N TYR A 63 -8.55 -6.94 -8.08
CA TYR A 63 -8.77 -6.93 -9.52
C TYR A 63 -7.66 -7.74 -10.19
N LYS A 64 -8.02 -8.84 -10.86
CA LYS A 64 -7.07 -9.78 -11.49
C LYS A 64 -5.92 -10.24 -10.56
N GLY A 65 -6.20 -10.33 -9.24
CA GLY A 65 -5.23 -10.75 -8.22
C GLY A 65 -4.36 -9.63 -7.62
N PHE A 66 -4.59 -8.37 -8.01
CA PHE A 66 -3.87 -7.19 -7.53
C PHE A 66 -4.80 -6.22 -6.82
N TYR A 67 -4.23 -5.31 -6.02
CA TYR A 67 -5.00 -4.20 -5.46
C TYR A 67 -5.45 -3.26 -6.59
N PRO A 68 -6.75 -2.99 -6.75
CA PRO A 68 -7.24 -2.11 -7.80
C PRO A 68 -6.82 -0.66 -7.56
N VAL A 69 -6.72 0.10 -8.65
CA VAL A 69 -6.47 1.56 -8.65
C VAL A 69 -7.74 2.30 -9.06
N CYS A 70 -7.71 3.63 -9.03
CA CYS A 70 -8.79 4.41 -9.64
C CYS A 70 -8.46 4.73 -11.09
N ASP A 71 -9.50 4.84 -11.88
CA ASP A 71 -9.42 5.26 -13.27
C ASP A 71 -8.91 6.72 -13.34
N PRO A 72 -7.73 6.98 -13.92
CA PRO A 72 -7.20 8.34 -14.03
C PRO A 72 -8.04 9.23 -14.95
N GLU A 73 -8.83 8.64 -15.85
CA GLU A 73 -9.62 9.36 -16.85
C GLU A 73 -11.06 9.59 -16.37
N ALA A 74 -11.47 8.97 -15.25
CA ALA A 74 -12.80 9.16 -14.67
C ALA A 74 -12.93 10.55 -14.02
N PRO A 75 -13.78 11.45 -14.56
CA PRO A 75 -13.87 12.82 -14.07
C PRO A 75 -14.35 12.87 -12.62
N GLY A 76 -13.53 13.44 -11.74
CA GLY A 76 -13.86 13.58 -10.32
C GLY A 76 -13.86 12.28 -9.51
N LEU A 77 -13.36 11.18 -10.08
CA LEU A 77 -13.24 9.87 -9.42
C LEU A 77 -11.82 9.28 -9.52
N SER A 78 -10.82 10.12 -9.82
CA SER A 78 -9.44 9.67 -10.04
C SER A 78 -8.64 9.41 -8.75
N CYS A 79 -9.16 9.81 -7.60
CA CYS A 79 -8.44 9.72 -6.34
C CYS A 79 -8.89 8.50 -5.53
N CYS A 80 -7.93 7.65 -5.15
CA CYS A 80 -8.17 6.58 -4.21
C CYS A 80 -8.10 7.12 -2.78
N GLY A 81 -9.27 7.23 -2.14
CA GLY A 81 -9.42 7.71 -0.78
C GLY A 81 -9.02 6.67 0.28
N PRO A 82 -9.01 7.06 1.57
CA PRO A 82 -8.46 6.23 2.66
C PRO A 82 -9.32 4.99 2.95
N HIS A 83 -10.59 5.03 2.56
CA HIS A 83 -11.54 3.93 2.73
C HIS A 83 -11.49 2.93 1.57
N GLY A 84 -10.73 3.20 0.51
CA GLY A 84 -10.63 2.34 -0.67
C GLY A 84 -11.78 2.53 -1.65
N TYR A 85 -12.18 3.78 -1.84
CA TYR A 85 -13.08 4.19 -2.91
C TYR A 85 -12.45 5.30 -3.75
N CYS A 86 -12.81 5.25 -5.02
CA CYS A 86 -12.53 6.25 -6.00
C CYS A 86 -13.49 7.43 -5.83
N GLY A 87 -12.91 8.61 -5.72
CA GLY A 87 -13.65 9.85 -5.52
C GLY A 87 -12.81 11.05 -5.91
N GLY A 88 -13.31 12.23 -5.55
CA GLY A 88 -12.67 13.50 -5.84
C GLY A 88 -12.86 14.48 -4.69
N GLY A 89 -12.17 15.62 -4.76
CA GLY A 89 -12.16 16.60 -3.68
C GLY A 89 -11.16 16.27 -2.58
N GLU A 90 -11.08 17.14 -1.56
CA GLU A 90 -10.02 17.08 -0.55
C GLU A 90 -10.03 15.78 0.27
N GLU A 91 -11.22 15.22 0.56
CA GLU A 91 -11.35 14.00 1.35
C GLU A 91 -10.80 12.74 0.65
N PHE A 92 -10.69 12.78 -0.69
CA PHE A 92 -10.15 11.67 -1.49
C PHE A 92 -8.75 11.95 -2.02
N CYS A 93 -8.42 13.21 -2.32
CA CYS A 93 -7.18 13.57 -2.99
C CYS A 93 -6.13 14.21 -2.05
N ALA A 94 -6.57 14.86 -0.96
CA ALA A 94 -5.71 15.62 -0.04
C ALA A 94 -5.54 14.94 1.33
N CYS A 95 -5.62 13.61 1.35
CA CYS A 95 -5.45 12.79 2.53
C CYS A 95 -4.13 12.01 2.54
N GLU A 96 -3.66 11.67 3.74
CA GLU A 96 -2.42 10.94 3.88
C GLU A 96 -2.55 9.52 3.31
N GLY A 97 -1.73 9.19 2.31
CA GLY A 97 -1.75 7.90 1.64
C GLY A 97 -2.74 7.75 0.51
N CYS A 98 -3.52 8.79 0.25
CA CYS A 98 -4.39 8.84 -0.90
C CYS A 98 -3.59 9.05 -2.18
N VAL A 99 -4.12 8.55 -3.28
CA VAL A 99 -3.44 8.58 -4.58
C VAL A 99 -4.36 9.17 -5.63
N ASP A 100 -4.01 10.35 -6.12
CA ASP A 100 -4.63 10.96 -7.30
C ASP A 100 -3.96 10.46 -8.57
N TYR A 101 -4.63 9.54 -9.27
CA TYR A 101 -4.10 8.95 -10.51
C TYR A 101 -4.22 9.89 -11.72
N ALA A 102 -5.08 10.91 -11.68
CA ALA A 102 -5.16 11.91 -12.74
C ALA A 102 -3.99 12.91 -12.64
N ALA A 103 -3.64 13.34 -11.43
CA ALA A 103 -2.48 14.19 -11.21
C ALA A 103 -1.15 13.43 -11.40
N HIS A 104 -1.13 12.15 -11.01
CA HIS A 104 0.04 11.27 -10.98
C HIS A 104 -0.14 9.97 -11.79
N PRO A 105 -0.34 10.06 -13.13
CA PRO A 105 -0.52 8.89 -13.97
C PRO A 105 0.71 7.97 -13.97
N GLU A 106 1.90 8.49 -13.67
CA GLU A 106 3.13 7.70 -13.54
C GLU A 106 3.01 6.55 -12.51
N LYS A 107 2.16 6.69 -11.49
CA LYS A 107 1.91 5.65 -10.48
C LYS A 107 1.20 4.42 -11.06
N LEU A 108 0.59 4.54 -12.24
CA LEU A 108 0.00 3.42 -12.96
C LEU A 108 1.04 2.59 -13.69
N VAL A 109 2.20 3.16 -14.00
CA VAL A 109 3.30 2.42 -14.66
C VAL A 109 4.05 1.54 -13.66
N GLU A 110 3.96 1.84 -12.37
CA GLU A 110 4.50 0.99 -11.30
C GLU A 110 3.93 -0.43 -11.39
N GLU A 111 4.72 -1.42 -10.96
CA GLU A 111 4.29 -2.81 -10.97
C GLU A 111 3.03 -2.97 -10.08
N PRO A 112 1.97 -3.60 -10.59
CA PRO A 112 0.74 -3.73 -9.82
C PRO A 112 1.00 -4.57 -8.57
N VAL A 113 0.46 -4.08 -7.45
CA VAL A 113 0.80 -4.61 -6.12
C VAL A 113 -0.10 -5.79 -5.78
N LYS A 114 0.52 -6.94 -5.52
CA LYS A 114 -0.16 -8.12 -4.96
C LYS A 114 -0.20 -8.05 -3.43
N PRO A 115 -1.19 -8.70 -2.80
CA PRO A 115 -1.13 -8.96 -1.37
C PRO A 115 0.12 -9.75 -1.02
N THR A 116 0.70 -9.48 0.15
CA THR A 116 1.94 -10.12 0.61
C THR A 116 1.76 -11.61 0.93
N GLY A 117 0.51 -12.05 1.07
CA GLY A 117 0.17 -13.44 1.30
C GLY A 117 -1.27 -13.74 0.91
N PRO A 118 -1.77 -14.94 1.23
CA PRO A 118 -3.16 -15.28 0.97
C PRO A 118 -4.09 -14.31 1.71
N VAL A 119 -5.17 -13.92 1.04
CA VAL A 119 -6.20 -13.04 1.60
C VAL A 119 -6.86 -13.76 2.77
N ARG A 120 -6.67 -13.21 3.97
CA ARG A 120 -7.26 -13.71 5.23
C ARG A 120 -8.00 -12.61 5.96
N TRP A 121 -8.51 -11.61 5.26
CA TRP A 121 -9.26 -10.48 5.81
C TRP A 121 -10.51 -10.24 4.97
N HIS A 122 -11.44 -9.46 5.51
CA HIS A 122 -12.61 -9.02 4.74
C HIS A 122 -12.19 -8.00 3.69
N VAL A 123 -12.65 -8.21 2.46
CA VAL A 123 -12.49 -7.28 1.34
C VAL A 123 -13.86 -6.71 0.96
N GLY A 124 -13.88 -5.45 0.54
CA GLY A 124 -15.13 -4.74 0.27
C GLY A 124 -16.02 -4.62 1.52
N TYR A 125 -17.30 -4.30 1.28
CA TYR A 125 -18.24 -3.89 2.33
C TYR A 125 -19.33 -4.92 2.62
N GLU A 126 -19.21 -6.16 2.15
CA GLU A 126 -20.24 -7.18 2.37
C GLU A 126 -20.32 -7.68 3.81
N ILE A 127 -19.28 -7.46 4.62
CA ILE A 127 -19.14 -8.11 5.93
C ILE A 127 -19.03 -7.10 7.08
N ALA A 128 -18.83 -5.83 6.77
CA ALA A 128 -18.92 -4.74 7.71
C ALA A 128 -19.61 -3.56 7.04
N ALA A 129 -20.56 -2.95 7.75
CA ALA A 129 -21.10 -1.65 7.36
C ALA A 129 -19.95 -0.67 7.07
N VAL A 130 -20.25 0.37 6.29
CA VAL A 130 -19.37 1.51 6.06
C VAL A 130 -18.72 1.89 7.40
N ASP A 131 -17.38 1.90 7.40
CA ASP A 131 -16.46 2.33 8.47
C ASP A 131 -15.72 1.30 9.35
N GLN A 132 -15.96 -0.02 9.31
CA GLN A 132 -15.26 -0.90 10.28
C GLN A 132 -14.85 -2.30 9.78
N PRO A 133 -13.67 -2.45 9.13
CA PRO A 133 -13.09 -3.78 8.88
C PRO A 133 -12.96 -4.57 10.20
N ARG A 134 -13.61 -5.74 10.26
CA ARG A 134 -13.66 -6.60 11.46
C ARG A 134 -12.56 -7.65 11.43
N CYS A 135 -12.04 -7.97 12.60
CA CYS A 135 -10.99 -8.97 12.79
C CYS A 135 -11.19 -9.77 14.07
N GLY A 136 -10.44 -10.87 14.16
CA GLY A 136 -10.41 -11.69 15.36
C GLY A 136 -11.68 -12.53 15.54
N PRO A 137 -11.80 -13.24 16.67
CA PRO A 137 -12.79 -14.29 16.85
C PRO A 137 -14.25 -13.79 16.87
N LYS A 138 -14.46 -12.49 17.11
CA LYS A 138 -15.78 -11.84 17.13
C LYS A 138 -16.22 -11.34 15.76
N ALA A 139 -15.35 -11.36 14.76
CA ALA A 139 -15.70 -11.00 13.40
C ALA A 139 -16.44 -12.15 12.70
N PRO A 140 -17.29 -11.86 11.70
CA PRO A 140 -17.85 -12.89 10.83
C PRO A 140 -16.72 -13.73 10.22
N LYS A 141 -16.92 -15.04 10.11
CA LYS A 141 -15.91 -15.92 9.52
C LYS A 141 -15.77 -15.62 8.02
N LEU A 142 -14.58 -15.87 7.50
CA LEU A 142 -14.36 -15.91 6.06
C LEU A 142 -15.12 -17.09 5.42
N PRO A 143 -15.30 -17.10 4.08
CA PRO A 143 -16.01 -18.19 3.40
C PRO A 143 -15.46 -19.59 3.66
N ASP A 144 -14.16 -19.69 3.98
CA ASP A 144 -13.47 -20.94 4.35
C ASP A 144 -13.62 -21.30 5.85
N GLY A 145 -14.39 -20.52 6.62
CA GLY A 145 -14.63 -20.70 8.05
C GLY A 145 -13.52 -20.15 8.95
N THR A 146 -12.44 -19.58 8.39
CA THR A 146 -11.32 -19.06 9.19
C THR A 146 -11.64 -17.71 9.84
N VAL A 147 -10.86 -17.39 10.89
CA VAL A 147 -10.95 -16.09 11.57
C VAL A 147 -10.28 -15.03 10.70
N PRO A 148 -10.97 -13.93 10.35
CA PRO A 148 -10.35 -12.86 9.59
C PRO A 148 -9.31 -12.10 10.44
N ILE A 149 -8.21 -11.73 9.79
CA ILE A 149 -7.21 -10.80 10.30
C ILE A 149 -7.45 -9.40 9.72
N CYS A 150 -6.63 -8.44 10.14
CA CYS A 150 -6.53 -7.16 9.43
C CYS A 150 -5.56 -7.29 8.27
N ASN A 151 -5.79 -6.54 7.19
CA ASN A 151 -4.91 -6.58 6.03
C ASN A 151 -3.49 -6.11 6.42
N PRO A 152 -2.46 -7.00 6.38
CA PRO A 152 -1.07 -6.67 6.72
C PRO A 152 -0.44 -5.60 5.83
N ASP A 153 -0.97 -5.45 4.61
CA ASP A 153 -0.51 -4.46 3.66
C ASP A 153 -1.14 -3.09 3.90
N SER A 154 -2.27 -3.03 4.59
CA SER A 154 -3.01 -1.79 4.83
C SER A 154 -2.42 -0.97 5.99
N ARG A 155 -2.77 0.32 6.06
CA ARG A 155 -2.46 1.16 7.22
C ARG A 155 -3.22 0.70 8.47
N SER A 156 -4.39 0.10 8.28
CA SER A 156 -5.25 -0.44 9.35
C SER A 156 -4.92 -1.91 9.65
N SER A 157 -3.63 -2.23 9.80
CA SER A 157 -3.11 -3.59 9.93
C SER A 157 -3.20 -4.16 11.35
N CYS A 158 -3.61 -3.38 12.35
CA CYS A 158 -3.73 -3.86 13.72
C CYS A 158 -5.18 -4.16 14.10
N CYS A 159 -5.39 -5.30 14.75
CA CYS A 159 -6.66 -5.71 15.30
C CYS A 159 -6.76 -5.32 16.78
N SER A 160 -7.68 -4.41 17.10
CA SER A 160 -8.01 -4.07 18.48
C SER A 160 -8.66 -5.23 19.23
N ALA A 161 -8.65 -5.19 20.57
CA ALA A 161 -9.34 -6.16 21.42
C ALA A 161 -10.87 -6.21 21.17
N ALA A 162 -11.44 -5.13 20.62
CA ALA A 162 -12.85 -5.06 20.24
C ALA A 162 -13.16 -5.74 18.89
N GLY A 163 -12.13 -6.19 18.15
CA GLY A 163 -12.28 -6.87 16.87
C GLY A 163 -12.47 -5.90 15.69
N PHE A 164 -11.78 -4.76 15.75
CA PHE A 164 -11.74 -3.75 14.69
C PHE A 164 -10.32 -3.54 14.20
N CYS A 165 -10.17 -3.41 12.88
CA CYS A 165 -8.93 -3.09 12.23
C CYS A 165 -8.68 -1.59 12.21
N GLY A 166 -7.46 -1.19 12.54
CA GLY A 166 -7.05 0.20 12.58
C GLY A 166 -5.55 0.34 12.84
N SER A 167 -5.15 1.55 13.19
CA SER A 167 -3.76 1.95 13.41
C SER A 167 -3.62 2.74 14.72
N GLY A 168 -2.41 2.83 15.25
CA GLY A 168 -2.12 3.58 16.47
C GLY A 168 -2.41 2.79 17.75
N ASP A 169 -2.17 3.42 18.90
CA ASP A 169 -2.04 2.71 20.19
C ASP A 169 -3.31 1.95 20.60
N ALA A 170 -4.50 2.50 20.30
CA ALA A 170 -5.77 1.85 20.58
C ALA A 170 -5.97 0.52 19.81
N TYR A 171 -5.27 0.34 18.69
CA TYR A 171 -5.37 -0.83 17.83
C TYR A 171 -4.12 -1.72 17.90
N CYS A 172 -2.94 -1.14 18.10
CA CYS A 172 -1.66 -1.84 17.99
C CYS A 172 -0.92 -2.03 19.33
N ARG A 173 -1.31 -1.32 20.40
CA ARG A 173 -0.58 -1.34 21.70
C ARG A 173 -1.50 -1.51 22.93
N CYS A 174 -2.72 -1.99 22.74
CA CYS A 174 -3.66 -2.25 23.83
C CYS A 174 -3.58 -3.70 24.32
N ASP A 175 -4.12 -3.96 25.52
CA ASP A 175 -4.21 -5.34 26.01
C ASP A 175 -5.17 -6.16 25.14
N GLY A 176 -4.68 -7.27 24.60
CA GLY A 176 -5.43 -8.12 23.68
C GLY A 176 -5.50 -7.64 22.22
N CYS A 177 -4.77 -6.59 21.81
CA CYS A 177 -4.60 -6.33 20.37
C CYS A 177 -3.62 -7.28 19.70
N VAL A 178 -3.77 -7.44 18.38
CA VAL A 178 -2.86 -8.18 17.52
C VAL A 178 -2.42 -7.29 16.37
N SER A 179 -1.13 -6.99 16.27
CA SER A 179 -0.56 -6.32 15.09
C SER A 179 -0.30 -7.34 13.99
N TYR A 180 -0.80 -7.06 12.79
CA TYR A 180 -0.44 -7.77 11.56
C TYR A 180 0.45 -6.92 10.65
N GLU A 181 1.01 -5.82 11.17
CA GLU A 181 2.06 -5.09 10.48
C GLU A 181 3.14 -6.07 10.06
N LYS A 182 3.62 -5.93 8.82
CA LYS A 182 4.88 -6.58 8.49
C LYS A 182 5.95 -6.05 9.44
N PRO A 183 6.90 -6.86 9.90
CA PRO A 183 8.17 -6.34 10.36
C PRO A 183 8.72 -5.44 9.24
N GLY A 184 8.68 -4.13 9.45
CA GLY A 184 8.79 -3.15 8.36
C GLY A 184 7.47 -2.94 7.62
N ALA A 185 6.51 -2.26 8.23
CA ALA A 185 5.37 -1.64 7.56
C ALA A 185 5.10 -0.26 8.20
N LEU A 186 6.11 0.55 8.56
CA LEU A 186 7.13 1.20 7.69
C LEU A 186 8.07 0.26 6.90
N GLY A 187 7.63 -0.14 5.71
CA GLY A 187 8.22 -1.20 4.91
C GLY A 187 9.38 -0.83 4.03
N GLU A 188 10.49 -0.55 4.67
CA GLU A 188 11.79 -0.85 4.10
C GLU A 188 12.40 -1.96 4.96
N LYS A 189 12.92 -3.03 4.34
CA LYS A 189 13.83 -3.92 5.06
C LYS A 189 14.99 -3.05 5.52
N LEU A 190 15.15 -2.85 6.82
CA LEU A 190 16.22 -1.99 7.34
C LEU A 190 17.34 -2.81 7.98
N TRP A 191 17.20 -4.12 8.16
CA TRP A 191 18.22 -4.98 8.78
C TRP A 191 18.32 -6.32 8.07
N TYR A 192 19.48 -6.96 8.21
CA TYR A 192 19.70 -8.31 7.71
C TYR A 192 19.13 -9.37 8.66
N THR A 193 18.51 -10.40 8.10
CA THR A 193 18.01 -11.58 8.82
C THR A 193 18.95 -12.76 8.60
N TRP A 194 18.69 -13.87 9.29
CA TRP A 194 19.43 -15.12 9.09
C TRP A 194 19.35 -15.64 7.64
N ASP A 195 18.30 -15.27 6.91
CA ASP A 195 18.11 -15.63 5.49
C ASP A 195 19.10 -14.91 4.56
N ASP A 196 19.77 -13.84 5.04
CA ASP A 196 20.78 -13.09 4.28
C ASP A 196 22.19 -13.68 4.36
N GLY A 197 22.33 -14.86 4.98
CA GLY A 197 23.58 -15.62 5.01
C GLY A 197 24.74 -14.85 5.65
N VAL A 198 25.76 -14.54 4.86
CA VAL A 198 26.98 -13.85 5.35
C VAL A 198 26.73 -12.44 5.86
N LEU A 199 25.60 -11.84 5.51
CA LEU A 199 25.19 -10.51 5.96
C LEU A 199 24.31 -10.57 7.23
N ALA A 200 23.91 -11.76 7.67
CA ALA A 200 23.12 -11.93 8.87
C ALA A 200 23.79 -11.25 10.08
N ALA A 201 22.98 -10.55 10.88
CA ALA A 201 23.41 -9.78 12.05
C ALA A 201 24.44 -8.67 11.75
N ARG A 202 24.64 -8.25 10.50
CA ARG A 202 25.46 -7.07 10.17
C ARG A 202 24.65 -5.79 10.19
N CYS A 203 25.30 -4.69 10.54
CA CYS A 203 24.72 -3.36 10.59
C CYS A 203 25.76 -2.28 10.27
N GLY A 204 25.29 -1.05 10.08
CA GLY A 204 26.16 0.10 9.89
C GLY A 204 26.68 0.25 8.45
N PRO A 205 27.48 1.30 8.19
CA PRO A 205 27.83 1.71 6.83
C PRO A 205 28.86 0.81 6.14
N SER A 206 29.41 -0.18 6.84
CA SER A 206 30.45 -1.09 6.34
C SER A 206 29.90 -2.28 5.55
N VAL A 207 28.58 -2.44 5.50
CA VAL A 207 27.89 -3.51 4.77
C VAL A 207 26.97 -2.94 3.68
N PRO A 208 26.51 -3.75 2.71
CA PRO A 208 25.67 -3.24 1.63
C PRO A 208 24.42 -2.53 2.16
N ARG A 209 24.00 -1.49 1.45
CA ARG A 209 22.81 -0.74 1.81
C ARG A 209 21.57 -1.57 1.50
N ILE A 210 20.57 -1.52 2.37
CA ILE A 210 19.25 -2.08 2.08
C ILE A 210 18.37 -0.93 1.62
N ASN A 211 17.86 -1.02 0.39
CA ASN A 211 17.03 0.03 -0.23
C ASN A 211 17.65 1.44 -0.16
N GLY A 212 18.97 1.54 -0.39
CA GLY A 212 19.70 2.81 -0.37
C GLY A 212 19.99 3.39 1.02
N ARG A 213 19.57 2.71 2.10
CA ARG A 213 19.81 3.12 3.49
C ARG A 213 20.85 2.24 4.18
N VAL A 214 21.51 2.83 5.18
CA VAL A 214 22.44 2.09 6.04
C VAL A 214 21.63 1.11 6.89
N PRO A 215 21.97 -0.19 6.88
CA PRO A 215 21.23 -1.18 7.64
C PRO A 215 21.39 -0.96 9.15
N ILE A 216 20.29 -1.08 9.86
CA ILE A 216 20.18 -1.02 11.32
C ILE A 216 20.16 -2.43 11.92
N CYS A 217 20.04 -2.51 13.24
CA CYS A 217 19.68 -3.74 13.94
C CYS A 217 18.18 -3.74 14.28
N ASN A 218 17.56 -4.91 14.39
CA ASN A 218 16.12 -5.02 14.66
C ASN A 218 15.80 -4.37 16.02
N PRO A 219 15.09 -3.22 16.07
CA PRO A 219 14.85 -2.49 17.32
C PRO A 219 13.96 -3.27 18.31
N ASN A 220 13.24 -4.27 17.81
CA ASN A 220 12.31 -5.08 18.59
C ASN A 220 12.91 -6.44 18.99
N ASP A 221 14.16 -6.74 18.60
CA ASP A 221 14.81 -8.00 18.94
C ASP A 221 15.56 -7.87 20.28
N PRO A 222 15.15 -8.60 21.33
CA PRO A 222 15.79 -8.50 22.65
C PRO A 222 17.26 -8.95 22.64
N GLY A 223 17.69 -9.76 21.68
CA GLY A 223 19.06 -10.25 21.55
C GLY A 223 19.94 -9.47 20.56
N TYR A 224 19.34 -8.70 19.65
CA TYR A 224 20.03 -8.13 18.48
C TYR A 224 19.58 -6.70 18.15
N HIS A 225 19.35 -5.85 19.15
CA HIS A 225 18.85 -4.47 18.95
C HIS A 225 19.92 -3.38 18.91
N CYS A 226 21.16 -3.67 19.30
CA CYS A 226 22.25 -2.71 19.28
C CYS A 226 23.25 -3.03 18.18
N CYS A 227 23.69 -2.01 17.45
CA CYS A 227 24.79 -2.12 16.49
C CYS A 227 26.10 -1.71 17.15
N SER A 228 27.03 -2.65 17.27
CA SER A 228 28.39 -2.40 17.77
C SER A 228 29.20 -1.50 16.82
N SER A 229 30.28 -0.90 17.31
CA SER A 229 31.24 -0.16 16.47
C SER A 229 31.90 -1.04 15.39
N ALA A 230 31.90 -2.36 15.57
CA ALA A 230 32.38 -3.34 14.59
C ALA A 230 31.35 -3.66 13.48
N GLY A 231 30.12 -3.13 13.56
CA GLY A 231 29.08 -3.36 12.55
C GLY A 231 28.36 -4.70 12.70
N TYR A 232 28.16 -5.14 13.95
CA TYR A 232 27.40 -6.35 14.29
C TYR A 232 26.27 -6.05 15.26
N CYS A 233 25.15 -6.73 15.08
CA CYS A 233 23.99 -6.67 15.96
C CYS A 233 24.16 -7.57 17.19
N GLY A 234 23.75 -7.07 18.35
CA GLY A 234 23.75 -7.80 19.61
C GLY A 234 23.06 -7.02 20.72
N ALA A 235 23.07 -7.56 21.94
CA ALA A 235 22.46 -6.95 23.13
C ALA A 235 23.42 -6.84 24.32
N SER A 236 24.69 -7.22 24.15
CA SER A 236 25.68 -7.16 25.24
C SER A 236 26.19 -5.73 25.45
N PRO A 237 26.85 -5.43 26.59
CA PRO A 237 27.47 -4.12 26.81
C PRO A 237 28.43 -3.70 25.70
N GLU A 238 29.14 -4.64 25.08
CA GLU A 238 30.03 -4.39 23.95
C GLU A 238 29.28 -3.94 22.68
N HIS A 239 27.98 -4.24 22.60
CA HIS A 239 27.11 -3.81 21.51
C HIS A 239 26.31 -2.54 21.85
N CYS A 240 25.91 -2.35 23.10
CA CYS A 240 24.97 -1.30 23.50
C CYS A 240 25.59 -0.14 24.29
N ALA A 241 26.75 -0.33 24.93
CA ALA A 241 27.37 0.62 25.87
C ALA A 241 28.82 1.01 25.50
N CYS A 242 29.25 0.65 24.31
CA CYS A 242 30.53 1.01 23.72
C CYS A 242 30.55 2.44 23.14
N GLU A 243 31.76 2.95 22.86
CA GLU A 243 31.92 4.20 22.14
C GLU A 243 31.57 4.00 20.65
N GLY A 244 30.57 4.74 20.15
CA GLY A 244 30.16 4.70 18.75
C GLY A 244 29.13 3.63 18.38
N CYS A 245 28.65 2.80 19.32
CA CYS A 245 27.48 1.95 19.03
C CYS A 245 26.16 2.70 19.05
N VAL A 246 25.17 2.07 18.45
CA VAL A 246 23.81 2.57 18.35
C VAL A 246 22.83 1.56 18.94
N ASP A 247 22.17 1.94 20.02
CA ASP A 247 21.03 1.20 20.58
C ASP A 247 19.75 1.66 19.88
N TYR A 248 19.18 0.79 19.04
CA TYR A 248 17.98 1.12 18.27
C TYR A 248 16.69 1.01 19.07
N THR A 249 16.69 0.41 20.27
CA THR A 249 15.50 0.47 21.15
C THR A 249 15.22 1.89 21.61
N LYS A 250 16.27 2.73 21.67
CA LYS A 250 16.24 4.11 22.15
C LYS A 250 16.09 5.14 21.04
N ARG A 251 16.15 4.73 19.77
CA ARG A 251 15.94 5.62 18.61
C ARG A 251 14.59 5.31 17.98
N ARG A 252 13.57 6.10 18.33
CA ARG A 252 12.25 6.12 17.70
C ARG A 252 12.10 7.35 16.81
#